data_AF-A0A356IU34-F1
#
_entry.id   AF-A0A356IU34-F1
#
_cell.length_a   1.000
_cell.length_b   1.000
_cell.length_c   1.000
_cell.angle_alpha   90.00
_cell.angle_beta   90.00
_cell.angle_gamma   90.00
#
_symmetry.space_group_name_H-M   'P 1'
#
loop_
_entity.id
_entity.type
_entity.pdbx_description
1 polymer ?
#
loop_
_entity_poly.entity_id
_entity_poly.type
_entity_poly.pdbx_seq_one_letter_code
_entity_poly.pdbx_strand_id
1 'polypeptide(L)'
;TRQEHIKAVQNREREQNLRIANAMVEHNPELAKNSIEVVMIPTGLSQMIKLDADRIDAYRSHLQQVASEAMDADNAASIPVDQHVLAKERLLQQEAYLSKHPHVRDRSDQLCTLCRGGCCASGANHGFISSITIRRQLDAEPQLSGEQIVQRYLGYLQDESINGACINQTDRGCALPRELRSDVCNVYFCDELKSHQAALETDSADLPTIVIQRTNHNWNRFETPHINPVEKVFLIKEGQLIELEQNTPD
;
A
#
# COMPACT_ATOMS: atom_id res chain seq x y z
N THR A 1 24.53 -17.29 -6.71
CA THR A 1 23.54 -16.98 -7.78
C THR A 1 22.48 -16.01 -7.25
N ARG A 2 21.70 -15.34 -8.12
CA ARG A 2 20.59 -14.46 -7.67
C ARG A 2 19.58 -15.20 -6.78
N GLN A 3 19.31 -16.48 -7.09
CA GLN A 3 18.41 -17.31 -6.30
C GLN A 3 18.95 -17.62 -4.90
N GLU A 4 20.24 -17.90 -4.76
CA GLU A 4 20.88 -18.08 -3.45
C GLU A 4 20.82 -16.80 -2.61
N HIS A 5 21.04 -15.64 -3.24
CA HIS A 5 20.92 -14.35 -2.55
C HIS A 5 19.50 -14.10 -2.04
N ILE A 6 18.48 -14.30 -2.88
CA ILE A 6 17.06 -14.17 -2.49
C ILE A 6 16.75 -15.08 -1.30
N LYS A 7 17.17 -16.36 -1.34
CA LYS A 7 16.97 -17.30 -0.23
C LYS A 7 17.69 -16.85 1.04
N ALA A 8 18.92 -16.35 0.92
CA ALA A 8 19.69 -15.87 2.07
C ALA A 8 19.02 -14.67 2.76
N VAL A 9 18.52 -13.70 1.97
CA VAL A 9 17.76 -12.55 2.47
C VAL A 9 16.49 -13.02 3.18
N GLN A 10 15.67 -13.86 2.51
CA GLN A 10 14.42 -14.38 3.07
C GLN A 10 14.64 -15.18 4.37
N ASN A 11 15.69 -16.00 4.43
CA ASN A 11 16.02 -16.77 5.63
C ASN A 11 16.41 -15.87 6.79
N ARG A 12 17.26 -14.86 6.56
CA ARG A 12 17.66 -13.92 7.61
C ARG A 12 16.50 -13.05 8.08
N GLU A 13 15.65 -12.58 7.18
CA GLU A 13 14.41 -11.88 7.53
C GLU A 13 13.51 -12.76 8.40
N ARG A 14 13.33 -14.04 8.04
CA ARG A 14 12.54 -15.00 8.82
C ARG A 14 13.12 -15.22 10.22
N GLU A 15 14.43 -15.44 10.32
CA GLU A 15 15.12 -15.63 11.61
C GLU A 15 15.00 -14.40 12.51
N GLN A 16 15.17 -13.20 11.96
CA GLN A 16 14.97 -11.95 12.70
C GLN A 16 13.51 -11.77 13.12
N ASN A 17 12.54 -12.03 12.23
CA ASN A 17 11.12 -11.91 12.57
C ASN A 17 10.73 -12.86 13.70
N LEU A 18 11.26 -14.09 13.70
CA LEU A 18 11.06 -15.05 14.80
C LEU A 18 11.68 -14.56 16.11
N ARG A 19 12.91 -14.03 16.08
CA ARG A 19 13.55 -13.44 17.27
C ARG A 19 12.72 -12.30 17.86
N ILE A 20 12.23 -11.40 17.01
CA ILE A 20 11.37 -10.27 17.41
C ILE A 20 10.07 -10.79 18.02
N ALA A 21 9.38 -11.71 17.36
CA ALA A 21 8.13 -12.27 17.85
C ALA A 21 8.30 -12.96 19.21
N ASN A 22 9.36 -13.77 19.38
CA ASN A 22 9.65 -14.44 20.64
C ASN A 22 9.94 -13.43 21.77
N ALA A 23 10.80 -12.44 21.51
CA ALA A 23 11.09 -11.39 22.49
C ALA A 23 9.81 -10.63 22.88
N MET A 24 8.92 -10.36 21.92
CA MET A 24 7.64 -9.70 22.19
C MET A 24 6.73 -10.54 23.08
N VAL A 25 6.64 -11.83 22.83
CA VAL A 25 5.85 -12.77 23.65
C VAL A 25 6.43 -12.92 25.06
N GLU A 26 7.76 -12.95 25.20
CA GLU A 26 8.44 -13.02 26.50
C GLU A 26 8.14 -11.79 27.37
N HIS A 27 8.14 -10.59 26.78
CA HIS A 27 7.83 -9.34 27.49
C HIS A 27 6.33 -9.12 27.69
N ASN A 28 5.47 -9.81 26.92
CA ASN A 28 4.02 -9.65 26.93
C ASN A 28 3.34 -11.03 26.93
N PRO A 29 3.34 -11.78 28.06
CA PRO A 29 2.86 -13.16 28.12
C PRO A 29 1.38 -13.35 27.74
N GLU A 30 0.57 -12.30 27.76
CA GLU A 30 -0.79 -12.31 27.24
C GLU A 30 -0.85 -12.44 25.72
N LEU A 31 0.20 -12.03 24.99
CA LEU A 31 0.35 -12.35 23.58
C LEU A 31 0.59 -13.85 23.39
N ALA A 32 1.28 -14.56 24.29
CA ALA A 32 1.45 -16.03 24.17
C ALA A 32 0.11 -16.78 24.22
N LYS A 33 -0.85 -16.26 24.99
CA LYS A 33 -2.16 -16.88 25.20
C LYS A 33 -3.09 -16.70 24.00
N ASN A 34 -2.85 -15.68 23.19
CA ASN A 34 -3.63 -15.35 22.01
C ASN A 34 -2.73 -15.64 20.81
N SER A 35 -3.01 -16.66 20.00
CA SER A 35 -2.22 -16.94 18.79
C SER A 35 -1.86 -15.63 18.06
N ILE A 36 -0.57 -15.33 17.89
CA ILE A 36 -0.13 -14.07 17.29
C ILE A 36 0.17 -14.25 15.80
N GLU A 37 -0.12 -13.22 15.03
CA GLU A 37 0.33 -13.13 13.65
C GLU A 37 1.59 -12.26 13.55
N VAL A 38 2.48 -12.59 12.62
CA VAL A 38 3.65 -11.76 12.31
C VAL A 38 3.61 -11.36 10.85
N VAL A 39 3.46 -10.06 10.60
CA VAL A 39 3.46 -9.49 9.26
C VAL A 39 4.69 -8.63 9.10
N MET A 40 5.38 -8.82 7.98
CA MET A 40 6.48 -7.95 7.58
C MET A 40 5.98 -7.01 6.49
N ILE A 41 6.27 -5.72 6.59
CA ILE A 41 5.95 -4.74 5.54
C ILE A 41 7.19 -3.93 5.14
N PRO A 42 7.33 -3.55 3.87
CA PRO A 42 8.29 -2.52 3.49
C PRO A 42 7.88 -1.17 4.08
N THR A 43 8.84 -0.29 4.31
CA THR A 43 8.58 1.14 4.51
C THR A 43 9.15 1.94 3.34
N GLY A 44 8.40 2.94 2.87
CA GLY A 44 8.98 4.00 2.05
C GLY A 44 9.97 4.83 2.88
N LEU A 45 10.57 5.84 2.25
CA LEU A 45 11.43 6.75 2.99
C LEU A 45 10.59 7.46 4.06
N SER A 46 11.02 7.46 5.32
CA SER A 46 10.28 8.15 6.38
C SER A 46 10.28 9.68 6.24
N GLN A 47 11.02 10.22 5.28
CA GLN A 47 11.20 11.65 5.05
C GLN A 47 10.03 12.24 4.25
N MET A 48 9.33 13.19 4.86
CA MET A 48 8.43 14.11 4.15
C MET A 48 9.25 15.15 3.41
N ILE A 49 8.90 15.39 2.15
CA ILE A 49 9.48 16.44 1.32
C ILE A 49 8.38 17.30 0.73
N LYS A 50 8.65 18.59 0.62
CA LYS A 50 7.79 19.52 -0.12
C LYS A 50 7.61 19.04 -1.56
N LEU A 51 6.39 19.04 -2.06
CA LEU A 51 6.13 18.81 -3.48
C LEU A 51 6.73 19.97 -4.29
N ASP A 52 7.72 19.66 -5.12
CA ASP A 52 8.25 20.60 -6.09
C ASP A 52 7.32 20.75 -7.31
N ALA A 53 7.53 21.84 -8.05
CA ALA A 53 6.72 22.19 -9.20
C ALA A 53 6.80 21.11 -10.30
N ASP A 54 7.99 20.56 -10.55
CA ASP A 54 8.22 19.56 -11.60
C ASP A 54 7.40 18.28 -11.34
N ARG A 55 7.30 17.86 -10.08
CA ARG A 55 6.51 16.69 -9.67
C ARG A 55 5.01 16.93 -9.83
N ILE A 56 4.53 18.12 -9.44
CA ILE A 56 3.14 18.53 -9.61
C ILE A 56 2.80 18.59 -11.10
N ASP A 57 3.67 19.16 -11.93
CA ASP A 57 3.48 19.31 -13.37
C ASP A 57 3.53 17.96 -14.10
N ALA A 58 4.40 17.04 -13.67
CA ALA A 58 4.40 15.67 -14.16
C ALA A 58 3.07 14.95 -13.87
N TYR A 59 2.54 15.09 -12.65
CA TYR A 59 1.25 14.50 -12.30
C TYR A 59 0.09 15.13 -13.05
N ARG A 60 0.07 16.47 -13.15
CA ARG A 60 -0.90 17.21 -13.95
C ARG A 60 -0.90 16.74 -15.42
N SER A 61 0.29 16.65 -16.02
CA SER A 61 0.44 16.21 -17.42
C SER A 61 -0.08 14.79 -17.61
N HIS A 62 0.27 13.88 -16.69
CA HIS A 62 -0.25 12.52 -16.69
C HIS A 62 -1.78 12.49 -16.60
N LEU A 63 -2.36 13.20 -15.64
CA LEU A 63 -3.81 13.29 -15.45
C LEU A 63 -4.52 13.86 -16.68
N GLN A 64 -3.96 14.90 -17.30
CA GLN A 64 -4.50 15.49 -18.53
C GLN A 64 -4.50 14.50 -19.68
N GLN A 65 -3.40 13.75 -19.85
CA GLN A 65 -3.31 12.70 -20.85
C GLN A 65 -4.38 11.63 -20.64
N VAL A 66 -4.44 11.01 -19.45
CA VAL A 66 -5.39 9.92 -19.20
C VAL A 66 -6.85 10.40 -19.16
N ALA A 67 -7.10 11.68 -18.83
CA ALA A 67 -8.42 12.28 -18.94
C ALA A 67 -8.83 12.50 -20.41
N SER A 68 -7.91 12.94 -21.28
CA SER A 68 -8.18 13.02 -22.72
C SER A 68 -8.54 11.66 -23.29
N GLU A 69 -7.73 10.64 -23.00
CA GLU A 69 -7.98 9.25 -23.43
C GLU A 69 -9.35 8.73 -22.93
N ALA A 70 -9.73 9.09 -21.70
CA ALA A 70 -11.03 8.72 -21.14
C ALA A 70 -12.19 9.47 -21.81
N MET A 71 -12.03 10.74 -22.15
CA MET A 71 -13.06 11.53 -22.84
C MET A 71 -13.30 11.05 -24.27
N ASP A 72 -12.28 10.49 -24.93
CA ASP A 72 -12.38 9.92 -26.28
C ASP A 72 -13.12 8.57 -26.30
N ALA A 73 -13.28 7.91 -25.15
CA ALA A 73 -14.01 6.67 -25.00
C ALA A 73 -15.47 6.90 -24.62
N ASP A 74 -16.39 6.16 -25.27
CA ASP A 74 -17.84 6.27 -24.99
C ASP A 74 -18.19 5.95 -23.52
N ASN A 75 -17.52 4.94 -22.94
CA ASN A 75 -17.70 4.49 -21.58
C ASN A 75 -16.53 3.57 -21.16
N ALA A 76 -16.52 3.14 -19.90
CA ALA A 76 -15.47 2.28 -19.34
C ALA A 76 -15.28 0.95 -20.08
N ALA A 77 -16.30 0.39 -20.74
CA ALA A 77 -16.18 -0.86 -21.50
C ALA A 77 -15.49 -0.68 -22.86
N SER A 78 -15.39 0.57 -23.36
CA SER A 78 -14.72 0.89 -24.62
C SER A 78 -13.20 1.10 -24.47
N ILE A 79 -12.68 1.17 -23.24
CA ILE A 79 -11.24 1.32 -22.99
C ILE A 79 -10.52 0.00 -23.31
N PRO A 80 -9.40 0.02 -24.06
CA PRO A 80 -8.62 -1.18 -24.35
C PRO A 80 -8.22 -1.95 -23.09
N VAL A 81 -8.34 -3.27 -23.13
CA VAL A 81 -8.00 -4.14 -22.00
C VAL A 81 -6.50 -4.10 -21.74
N ASP A 82 -6.12 -3.63 -20.56
CA ASP A 82 -4.77 -3.64 -20.05
C ASP A 82 -4.72 -4.15 -18.60
N GLN A 83 -3.57 -4.04 -17.95
CA GLN A 83 -3.41 -4.43 -16.55
C GLN A 83 -4.33 -3.66 -15.58
N HIS A 84 -4.71 -2.44 -15.91
CA HIS A 84 -5.58 -1.59 -15.08
C HIS A 84 -7.05 -1.99 -15.26
N VAL A 85 -7.47 -2.36 -16.46
CA VAL A 85 -8.80 -2.96 -16.70
C VAL A 85 -8.92 -4.29 -15.95
N LEU A 86 -7.92 -5.17 -16.06
CA LEU A 86 -7.89 -6.45 -15.34
C LEU A 86 -7.83 -6.29 -13.81
N ALA A 87 -7.33 -5.17 -13.30
CA ALA A 87 -7.34 -4.88 -11.87
C ALA A 87 -8.77 -4.71 -11.32
N LYS A 88 -9.76 -4.37 -12.17
CA LYS A 88 -11.16 -4.21 -11.73
C LYS A 88 -11.82 -5.50 -11.30
N GLU A 89 -11.63 -6.59 -12.04
CA GLU A 89 -12.21 -7.89 -11.67
C GLU A 89 -11.69 -8.33 -10.30
N ARG A 90 -10.37 -8.18 -10.10
CA ARG A 90 -9.73 -8.41 -8.79
C ARG A 90 -10.29 -7.47 -7.72
N LEU A 91 -10.51 -6.20 -8.04
CA LEU A 91 -11.12 -5.25 -7.10
C LEU A 91 -12.53 -5.67 -6.69
N LEU A 92 -13.37 -6.11 -7.63
CA LEU A 92 -14.73 -6.55 -7.30
C LEU A 92 -14.72 -7.79 -6.40
N GLN A 93 -13.83 -8.74 -6.66
CA GLN A 93 -13.64 -9.91 -5.80
C GLN A 93 -13.15 -9.50 -4.41
N GLN A 94 -12.16 -8.62 -4.34
CA GLN A 94 -11.59 -8.11 -3.09
C GLN A 94 -12.62 -7.32 -2.28
N GLU A 95 -13.37 -6.40 -2.89
CA GLU A 95 -14.39 -5.62 -2.19
C GLU A 95 -15.54 -6.51 -1.68
N ALA A 96 -15.96 -7.51 -2.47
CA ALA A 96 -16.93 -8.50 -2.03
C ALA A 96 -16.44 -9.28 -0.80
N TYR A 97 -15.15 -9.65 -0.77
CA TYR A 97 -14.53 -10.29 0.39
C TYR A 97 -14.44 -9.33 1.59
N LEU A 98 -13.86 -8.14 1.42
CA LEU A 98 -13.63 -7.16 2.49
C LEU A 98 -14.94 -6.58 3.06
N SER A 99 -16.01 -6.53 2.27
CA SER A 99 -17.34 -6.11 2.78
C SER A 99 -17.91 -7.10 3.79
N LYS A 100 -17.54 -8.38 3.68
CA LYS A 100 -17.92 -9.44 4.63
C LYS A 100 -16.96 -9.54 5.82
N HIS A 101 -15.76 -8.96 5.70
CA HIS A 101 -14.68 -9.04 6.69
C HIS A 101 -14.13 -7.63 7.01
N PRO A 102 -14.90 -6.77 7.69
CA PRO A 102 -14.50 -5.39 7.97
C PRO A 102 -13.20 -5.28 8.78
N HIS A 103 -12.93 -6.21 9.69
CA HIS A 103 -11.67 -6.27 10.44
C HIS A 103 -10.45 -6.45 9.51
N VAL A 104 -10.57 -7.26 8.44
CA VAL A 104 -9.51 -7.43 7.44
C VAL A 104 -9.30 -6.14 6.64
N ARG A 105 -10.39 -5.42 6.32
CA ARG A 105 -10.32 -4.12 5.64
C ARG A 105 -9.56 -3.11 6.50
N ASP A 106 -9.97 -2.95 7.75
CA ASP A 106 -9.37 -1.99 8.68
C ASP A 106 -7.89 -2.30 8.89
N ARG A 107 -7.55 -3.59 9.07
CA ARG A 107 -6.16 -4.02 9.20
C ARG A 107 -5.35 -3.75 7.93
N SER A 108 -5.94 -3.97 6.76
CA SER A 108 -5.29 -3.70 5.48
C SER A 108 -5.02 -2.21 5.29
N ASP A 109 -5.95 -1.34 5.66
CA ASP A 109 -5.78 0.12 5.60
C ASP A 109 -4.70 0.61 6.59
N GLN A 110 -4.64 0.02 7.80
CA GLN A 110 -3.58 0.29 8.79
C GLN A 110 -2.19 -0.10 8.25
N LEU A 111 -2.04 -1.32 7.72
CA LEU A 111 -0.78 -1.80 7.14
C LEU A 111 -0.35 -0.97 5.92
N CYS A 112 -1.30 -0.57 5.06
CA CYS A 112 -1.02 0.28 3.92
C CYS A 112 -0.52 1.67 4.34
N THR A 113 -1.11 2.24 5.40
CA THR A 113 -0.68 3.53 5.97
C THR A 113 0.72 3.43 6.57
N LEU A 114 0.96 2.39 7.37
CA LEU A 114 2.27 2.10 7.97
C LEU A 114 3.35 1.95 6.90
N CYS A 115 3.03 1.33 5.75
CA CYS A 115 3.99 1.12 4.68
C CYS A 115 4.62 2.40 4.12
N ARG A 116 4.00 3.58 4.31
CA ARG A 116 4.59 4.88 3.91
C ARG A 116 5.06 4.91 2.45
N GLY A 117 4.37 4.20 1.56
CA GLY A 117 4.68 4.17 0.14
C GLY A 117 5.77 3.18 -0.30
N GLY A 118 6.26 2.32 0.58
CA GLY A 118 7.17 1.22 0.20
C GLY A 118 6.56 0.30 -0.87
N CYS A 119 5.25 0.11 -0.86
CA CYS A 119 4.55 -0.69 -1.85
C CYS A 119 4.20 0.09 -3.13
N CYS A 120 3.77 1.34 -3.00
CA CYS A 120 3.30 2.16 -4.11
C CYS A 120 4.37 3.07 -4.73
N ALA A 121 5.65 2.88 -4.38
CA ALA A 121 6.77 3.71 -4.87
C ALA A 121 6.83 3.81 -6.39
N SER A 122 6.59 2.71 -7.12
CA SER A 122 6.57 2.72 -8.59
C SER A 122 5.40 3.49 -9.19
N GLY A 123 4.40 3.87 -8.40
CA GLY A 123 3.34 4.80 -8.80
C GLY A 123 3.84 6.22 -9.01
N ALA A 124 4.99 6.58 -8.43
CA ALA A 124 5.71 7.84 -8.65
C ALA A 124 4.76 9.04 -8.83
N ASN A 125 4.86 9.76 -9.95
CA ASN A 125 4.05 10.94 -10.21
C ASN A 125 2.75 10.64 -10.93
N HIS A 126 2.39 9.38 -11.16
CA HIS A 126 1.15 9.01 -11.87
C HIS A 126 0.12 8.32 -10.96
N GLY A 127 0.53 7.82 -9.80
CA GLY A 127 -0.32 7.17 -8.80
C GLY A 127 -1.08 5.95 -9.30
N PHE A 128 -0.58 5.31 -10.36
CA PHE A 128 -1.26 4.27 -11.13
C PHE A 128 -2.64 4.69 -11.68
N ILE A 129 -2.95 6.00 -11.70
CA ILE A 129 -4.18 6.50 -12.32
C ILE A 129 -4.08 6.26 -13.82
N SER A 130 -5.17 5.76 -14.41
CA SER A 130 -5.24 5.37 -15.81
C SER A 130 -6.52 5.89 -16.44
N SER A 131 -6.63 5.84 -17.76
CA SER A 131 -7.83 6.29 -18.47
C SER A 131 -9.08 5.53 -18.04
N ILE A 132 -8.98 4.23 -17.75
CA ILE A 132 -10.09 3.46 -17.17
C ILE A 132 -10.51 3.94 -15.78
N THR A 133 -9.56 4.39 -14.94
CA THR A 133 -9.87 4.97 -13.63
C THR A 133 -10.67 6.27 -13.81
N ILE A 134 -10.23 7.16 -14.70
CA ILE A 134 -10.90 8.44 -14.98
C ILE A 134 -12.27 8.21 -15.64
N ARG A 135 -12.35 7.35 -16.66
CA ARG A 135 -13.58 7.06 -17.41
C ARG A 135 -14.72 6.64 -16.49
N ARG A 136 -14.43 5.83 -15.47
CA ARG A 136 -15.45 5.41 -14.49
C ARG A 136 -15.97 6.55 -13.63
N GLN A 137 -15.13 7.53 -13.29
CA GLN A 137 -15.58 8.73 -12.57
C GLN A 137 -16.51 9.56 -13.45
N LEU A 138 -16.14 9.72 -14.73
CA LEU A 138 -16.94 10.42 -15.71
C LEU A 138 -18.26 9.69 -16.04
N ASP A 139 -18.27 8.34 -16.01
CA ASP A 139 -19.50 7.55 -16.18
C ASP A 139 -20.44 7.69 -14.98
N ALA A 140 -19.88 7.79 -13.77
CA ALA A 140 -20.65 8.00 -12.53
C ALA A 140 -21.17 9.45 -12.38
N GLU A 141 -20.45 10.42 -12.94
CA GLU A 141 -20.82 11.84 -12.95
C GLU A 141 -20.69 12.43 -14.37
N PRO A 142 -21.65 12.15 -15.29
CA PRO A 142 -21.56 12.54 -16.70
C PRO A 142 -21.43 14.04 -16.99
N GLN A 143 -21.76 14.88 -16.00
CA GLN A 143 -21.61 16.33 -16.08
C GLN A 143 -20.16 16.82 -15.89
N LEU A 144 -19.24 15.96 -15.43
CA LEU A 144 -17.84 16.32 -15.25
C LEU A 144 -17.12 16.43 -16.59
N SER A 145 -16.38 17.52 -16.78
CA SER A 145 -15.41 17.64 -17.86
C SER A 145 -14.07 17.00 -17.50
N GLY A 146 -13.28 16.69 -18.52
CA GLY A 146 -11.88 16.25 -18.36
C GLY A 146 -11.04 17.22 -17.51
N GLU A 147 -11.25 18.53 -17.66
CA GLU A 147 -10.56 19.53 -16.84
C GLU A 147 -11.01 19.47 -15.37
N GLN A 148 -12.31 19.33 -15.12
CA GLN A 148 -12.85 19.26 -13.77
C GLN A 148 -12.35 18.04 -13.01
N ILE A 149 -12.25 16.87 -13.68
CA ILE A 149 -11.70 15.68 -13.03
C ILE A 149 -10.20 15.83 -12.73
N VAL A 150 -9.42 16.45 -13.64
CA VAL A 150 -8.01 16.77 -13.38
C VAL A 150 -7.88 17.69 -12.14
N GLN A 151 -8.66 18.77 -12.08
CA GLN A 151 -8.65 19.69 -10.93
C GLN A 151 -9.07 19.00 -9.63
N ARG A 152 -10.03 18.06 -9.70
CA ARG A 152 -10.43 17.24 -8.55
C ARG A 152 -9.25 16.45 -7.99
N TYR A 153 -8.47 15.76 -8.83
CA TYR A 153 -7.29 15.03 -8.38
C TYR A 153 -6.22 15.95 -7.80
N LEU A 154 -5.94 17.06 -8.47
CA LEU A 154 -4.95 18.03 -7.99
C LEU A 154 -5.34 18.67 -6.65
N GLY A 155 -6.64 18.83 -6.39
CA GLY A 155 -7.17 19.34 -5.12
C GLY A 155 -6.90 18.44 -3.91
N TYR A 156 -6.49 17.18 -4.12
CA TYR A 156 -6.09 16.27 -3.03
C TYR A 156 -4.57 16.29 -2.76
N LEU A 157 -3.77 16.93 -3.61
CA LEU A 157 -2.34 17.07 -3.34
C LEU A 157 -2.12 17.83 -2.02
N GLN A 158 -1.21 17.32 -1.21
CA GLN A 158 -0.74 18.00 0.00
C GLN A 158 0.52 18.80 -0.31
N ASP A 159 0.89 19.74 0.56
CA ASP A 159 2.13 20.53 0.40
C ASP A 159 3.39 19.64 0.45
N GLU A 160 3.30 18.51 1.14
CA GLU A 160 4.38 17.54 1.31
C GLU A 160 3.90 16.12 1.00
N SER A 161 4.83 15.29 0.53
CA SER A 161 4.60 13.85 0.34
C SER A 161 5.84 13.07 0.73
N ILE A 162 5.69 11.77 0.88
CA ILE A 162 6.81 10.90 1.21
C ILE A 162 7.80 10.85 0.04
N ASN A 163 9.09 11.07 0.35
CA ASN A 163 10.18 11.00 -0.62
C ASN A 163 10.26 9.59 -1.24
N GLY A 164 10.43 9.52 -2.56
CA GLY A 164 10.53 8.25 -3.30
C GLY A 164 9.25 7.40 -3.33
N ALA A 165 8.13 7.88 -2.78
CA ALA A 165 6.82 7.22 -2.89
C ALA A 165 5.98 7.77 -4.05
N CYS A 166 4.77 7.25 -4.22
CA CYS A 166 3.74 7.89 -5.03
C CYS A 166 3.44 9.32 -4.54
N ILE A 167 3.15 10.24 -5.46
CA ILE A 167 2.86 11.67 -5.17
C ILE A 167 1.70 11.87 -4.18
N ASN A 168 0.75 10.94 -4.14
CA ASN A 168 -0.41 11.01 -3.24
C ASN A 168 -0.13 10.43 -1.85
N GLN A 169 1.07 9.90 -1.58
CA GLN A 169 1.39 9.26 -0.31
C GLN A 169 1.86 10.29 0.73
N THR A 170 1.20 10.31 1.88
CA THR A 170 1.47 11.18 3.03
C THR A 170 1.82 10.36 4.27
N ASP A 171 2.21 11.03 5.35
CA ASP A 171 2.41 10.45 6.68
C ASP A 171 1.14 9.81 7.27
N ARG A 172 -0.04 10.23 6.81
CA ARG A 172 -1.36 9.70 7.20
C ARG A 172 -1.95 8.72 6.18
N GLY A 173 -1.15 8.27 5.21
CA GLY A 173 -1.57 7.37 4.14
C GLY A 173 -1.83 8.10 2.82
N CYS A 174 -2.58 7.47 1.92
CA CYS A 174 -2.88 8.07 0.61
C CYS A 174 -3.90 9.22 0.76
N ALA A 175 -3.54 10.40 0.26
CA ALA A 175 -4.36 11.61 0.28
C ALA A 175 -5.60 11.49 -0.60
N LEU A 176 -5.59 10.62 -1.60
CA LEU A 176 -6.77 10.35 -2.42
C LEU A 176 -7.79 9.53 -1.60
N PRO A 177 -9.10 9.87 -1.68
CA PRO A 177 -10.16 9.00 -1.19
C PRO A 177 -10.21 7.71 -2.03
N ARG A 178 -10.72 6.62 -1.45
CA ARG A 178 -10.68 5.28 -2.09
C ARG A 178 -11.29 5.27 -3.48
N GLU A 179 -12.35 6.04 -3.69
CA GLU A 179 -13.10 6.13 -4.94
C GLU A 179 -12.27 6.75 -6.06
N LEU A 180 -11.27 7.58 -5.73
CA LEU A 180 -10.36 8.20 -6.70
C LEU A 180 -9.03 7.45 -6.84
N ARG A 181 -8.71 6.53 -5.94
CA ARG A 181 -7.51 5.69 -6.05
C ARG A 181 -7.64 4.76 -7.26
N SER A 182 -6.50 4.41 -7.84
CA SER A 182 -6.45 3.36 -8.86
C SER A 182 -6.90 2.01 -8.28
N ASP A 183 -7.41 1.13 -9.13
CA ASP A 183 -7.75 -0.24 -8.73
C ASP A 183 -6.53 -0.97 -8.15
N VAL A 184 -5.32 -0.71 -8.69
CA VAL A 184 -4.05 -1.27 -8.18
C VAL A 184 -3.83 -0.92 -6.71
N CYS A 185 -4.12 0.31 -6.32
CA CYS A 185 -4.04 0.74 -4.93
C CYS A 185 -5.15 0.11 -4.07
N ASN A 186 -6.38 0.07 -4.58
CA ASN A 186 -7.54 -0.42 -3.83
C ASN A 186 -7.54 -1.95 -3.59
N VAL A 187 -6.84 -2.72 -4.43
CA VAL A 187 -6.63 -4.17 -4.23
C VAL A 187 -5.43 -4.51 -3.35
N TYR A 188 -4.75 -3.53 -2.77
CA TYR A 188 -3.55 -3.75 -1.95
C TYR A 188 -2.49 -4.59 -2.69
N PHE A 189 -2.06 -4.13 -3.87
CA PHE A 189 -1.26 -4.96 -4.79
C PHE A 189 0.06 -5.53 -4.24
N CYS A 190 0.57 -5.08 -3.09
CA CYS A 190 1.78 -5.66 -2.50
C CYS A 190 1.58 -7.05 -1.90
N ASP A 191 2.62 -7.86 -2.04
CA ASP A 191 2.62 -9.27 -1.67
C ASP A 191 2.46 -9.47 -0.15
N GLU A 192 2.95 -8.52 0.65
CA GLU A 192 2.82 -8.54 2.11
C GLU A 192 1.36 -8.44 2.56
N LEU A 193 0.60 -7.48 2.01
CA LEU A 193 -0.83 -7.33 2.32
C LEU A 193 -1.67 -8.47 1.74
N LYS A 194 -1.35 -8.97 0.54
CA LYS A 194 -2.03 -10.14 -0.03
C LYS A 194 -1.83 -11.38 0.83
N SER A 195 -0.61 -11.59 1.32
CA SER A 195 -0.28 -12.74 2.18
C SER A 195 -0.98 -12.63 3.54
N HIS A 196 -1.05 -11.42 4.10
CA HIS A 196 -1.81 -11.14 5.33
C HIS A 196 -3.31 -11.40 5.15
N GLN A 197 -3.92 -10.90 4.07
CA GLN A 197 -5.33 -11.16 3.77
C GLN A 197 -5.61 -12.66 3.63
N ALA A 198 -4.75 -13.40 2.92
CA ALA A 198 -4.87 -14.84 2.78
C ALA A 198 -4.72 -15.60 4.12
N ALA A 199 -3.89 -15.11 5.04
CA ALA A 199 -3.76 -15.69 6.38
C ALA A 199 -5.04 -15.48 7.23
N LEU A 200 -5.61 -14.28 7.17
CA LEU A 200 -6.87 -13.97 7.87
C LEU A 200 -8.09 -14.67 7.24
N GLU A 201 -8.04 -15.07 5.98
CA GLU A 201 -9.07 -15.94 5.37
C GLU A 201 -9.15 -17.32 6.03
N THR A 202 -8.03 -17.82 6.54
CA THR A 202 -7.94 -19.15 7.18
C THR A 202 -8.20 -19.16 8.67
N ASP A 203 -8.01 -18.03 9.35
CA ASP A 203 -8.18 -17.88 10.79
C ASP A 203 -9.26 -16.83 11.12
N SER A 204 -10.40 -17.28 11.64
CA SER A 204 -11.58 -16.42 11.91
C SER A 204 -11.44 -15.43 13.08
N ALA A 205 -10.27 -15.34 13.70
CA ALA A 205 -10.04 -14.53 14.89
C ALA A 205 -9.22 -13.28 14.57
N ASP A 206 -9.62 -12.13 15.11
CA ASP A 206 -8.83 -10.89 15.10
C ASP A 206 -7.62 -11.06 16.03
N LEU A 207 -6.62 -11.78 15.54
CA LEU A 207 -5.40 -12.08 16.28
C LEU A 207 -4.59 -10.79 16.49
N PRO A 208 -3.89 -10.64 17.62
CA PRO A 208 -2.87 -9.62 17.74
C PRO A 208 -1.82 -9.82 16.65
N THR A 209 -1.50 -8.77 15.90
CA THR A 209 -0.51 -8.82 14.81
C THR A 209 0.71 -8.00 15.19
N ILE A 210 1.89 -8.62 15.16
CA ILE A 210 3.17 -7.93 15.19
C ILE A 210 3.51 -7.51 13.76
N VAL A 211 3.69 -6.20 13.55
CA VAL A 211 4.06 -5.64 12.25
C VAL A 211 5.52 -5.20 12.30
N ILE A 212 6.34 -5.78 11.43
CA ILE A 212 7.78 -5.47 11.33
C ILE A 212 8.01 -4.65 10.07
N GLN A 213 8.32 -3.36 10.23
CA GLN A 213 8.71 -2.48 9.13
C GLN A 213 10.17 -2.66 8.80
N ARG A 214 10.50 -2.75 7.51
CA ARG A 214 11.88 -2.83 7.04
C ARG A 214 12.21 -1.75 6.04
N THR A 215 13.45 -1.26 6.07
CA THR A 215 13.96 -0.16 5.23
C THR A 215 14.23 -0.63 3.78
N ASN A 216 13.20 -1.15 3.14
CA ASN A 216 13.16 -1.51 1.73
C ASN A 216 11.79 -1.09 1.17
N HIS A 217 11.71 -0.91 -0.14
CA HIS A 217 10.44 -0.89 -0.86
C HIS A 217 10.22 -2.23 -1.57
N ASN A 218 9.02 -2.44 -2.09
CA ASN A 218 8.66 -3.70 -2.77
C ASN A 218 9.61 -4.03 -3.94
N TRP A 219 10.17 -3.00 -4.56
CA TRP A 219 11.00 -3.11 -5.76
C TRP A 219 12.50 -3.34 -5.51
N ASN A 220 13.05 -3.11 -4.31
CA ASN A 220 14.50 -3.21 -4.05
C ASN A 220 14.88 -4.24 -2.97
N ARG A 221 13.91 -5.00 -2.45
CA ARG A 221 14.09 -5.97 -1.35
C ARG A 221 15.26 -6.93 -1.54
N PHE A 222 15.63 -7.25 -2.79
CA PHE A 222 16.69 -8.20 -3.13
C PHE A 222 17.81 -7.58 -3.99
N GLU A 223 17.90 -6.26 -4.05
CA GLU A 223 18.84 -5.56 -4.94
C GLU A 223 20.18 -5.24 -4.27
N THR A 224 20.22 -5.13 -2.95
CA THR A 224 21.45 -4.78 -2.22
C THR A 224 21.97 -5.94 -1.37
N PRO A 225 23.29 -6.00 -1.13
CA PRO A 225 23.86 -6.96 -0.18
C PRO A 225 23.54 -6.60 1.29
N HIS A 226 23.07 -5.37 1.55
CA HIS A 226 22.62 -4.94 2.86
C HIS A 226 21.20 -5.48 3.12
N ILE A 227 21.02 -6.19 4.23
CA ILE A 227 19.81 -6.96 4.47
C ILE A 227 18.80 -6.08 5.19
N ASN A 228 17.82 -5.59 4.44
CA ASN A 228 16.59 -4.86 4.82
C ASN A 228 16.43 -4.67 6.35
N PRO A 229 17.15 -3.70 6.96
CA PRO A 229 17.09 -3.45 8.40
C PRO A 229 15.67 -3.25 8.90
N VAL A 230 15.40 -3.62 10.15
CA VAL A 230 14.13 -3.30 10.81
C VAL A 230 14.16 -1.83 11.18
N GLU A 231 13.17 -1.08 10.67
CA GLU A 231 12.98 0.35 10.96
C GLU A 231 12.18 0.50 12.26
N LYS A 232 11.04 -0.17 12.34
CA LYS A 232 10.09 -0.08 13.46
C LYS A 232 9.34 -1.39 13.63
N VAL A 233 8.84 -1.62 14.84
CA VAL A 233 7.95 -2.73 15.16
C VAL A 233 6.69 -2.17 15.78
N PHE A 234 5.53 -2.68 15.38
CA PHE A 234 4.23 -2.29 15.92
C PHE A 234 3.47 -3.51 16.39
N LEU A 235 2.60 -3.31 17.36
CA LEU A 235 1.55 -4.25 17.72
C LEU A 235 0.21 -3.67 17.27
N ILE A 236 -0.56 -4.46 16.53
CA ILE A 236 -1.97 -4.17 16.29
C ILE A 236 -2.81 -5.16 17.09
N LYS A 237 -3.60 -4.64 18.03
CA LYS A 237 -4.46 -5.42 18.93
C LYS A 237 -5.75 -4.65 19.19
N GLU A 238 -6.89 -5.32 19.08
CA GLU A 238 -8.21 -4.70 19.31
C GLU A 238 -8.41 -3.42 18.48
N GLY A 239 -7.93 -3.44 17.23
CA GLY A 239 -7.94 -2.30 16.31
C GLY A 239 -6.97 -1.16 16.64
N GLN A 240 -6.27 -1.20 17.77
CA GLN A 240 -5.28 -0.19 18.16
C GLN A 240 -3.91 -0.48 17.57
N LEU A 241 -3.27 0.55 17.03
CA LEU A 241 -1.89 0.51 16.55
C LEU A 241 -0.95 1.08 17.61
N ILE A 242 -0.01 0.27 18.08
CA ILE A 242 0.94 0.62 19.14
C ILE A 242 2.34 0.49 18.56
N GLU A 243 3.09 1.59 18.50
CA GLU A 243 4.53 1.54 18.20
C GLU A 243 5.27 0.98 19.41
N LEU A 244 6.12 -0.01 19.18
CA LEU A 244 6.89 -0.67 20.23
C LEU A 244 8.29 -0.07 20.23
N GLU A 245 8.72 0.46 21.38
CA GLU A 245 10.10 0.89 21.56
C GLU A 245 11.02 -0.32 21.31
N GLN A 246 12.02 -0.13 20.45
CA GLN A 246 12.95 -1.18 20.03
C GLN A 246 13.75 -1.70 21.25
N ASN A 247 13.21 -2.67 21.97
CA ASN A 247 14.00 -3.66 22.71
C ASN A 247 14.31 -4.83 21.78
N THR A 248 14.73 -4.53 20.55
CA THR A 248 15.08 -5.54 19.57
C THR A 248 16.51 -5.97 19.87
N PRO A 249 16.77 -7.23 20.27
CA PRO A 249 18.14 -7.70 20.43
C PRO A 249 18.81 -7.70 19.05
N ASP A 250 19.99 -7.08 18.96
CA ASP A 250 20.89 -7.16 17.78
C ASP A 250 21.06 -8.62 17.28
#